data_AF-A0A7W1GPD7-F1
#
_entry.id   AF-A0A7W1GPD7-F1
#
_cell.length_a   1.000
_cell.length_b   1.000
_cell.length_c   1.000
_cell.angle_alpha   90.00
_cell.angle_beta   90.00
_cell.angle_gamma   90.00
#
_symmetry.space_group_name_H-M   'P 1'
#
loop_
_entity.id
_entity.type
_entity.pdbx_description
1 polymer ?
#
loop_
_entity_poly.entity_id
_entity_poly.type
_entity_poly.pdbx_seq_one_letter_code
_entity_poly.pdbx_strand_id
1 'polypeptide(L)'
;MAKFRDNLPQLGDRVFLADGGIETTLIFHHGLDLPDFAAFVLLADGDGREALRRYFRPYVEMARDSGTGIVLDTPTWRASPDWAARQGYTGGELAEANRAAVDLLVEMRDEYETSAAPIVVSGCLGPRGDGYAPDTMMTAAEGEAYHSGQVAVFADSEVDLVTAITMTHTGEAIG
;
A
#
# COMPACT_ATOMS: atom_id res chain seq x y z
N MET A 1 -6.28 9.19 -13.68
CA MET A 1 -6.54 7.82 -14.18
C MET A 1 -5.25 7.04 -14.04
N ALA A 2 -5.31 5.77 -13.65
CA ALA A 2 -4.11 4.93 -13.50
C ALA A 2 -3.27 4.90 -14.80
N LYS A 3 -1.95 4.98 -14.65
CA LYS A 3 -1.03 5.21 -15.77
C LYS A 3 -0.62 3.91 -16.45
N PHE A 4 -0.43 2.86 -15.67
CA PHE A 4 0.16 1.58 -16.11
C PHE A 4 -0.79 0.39 -15.97
N ARG A 5 -2.05 0.61 -15.57
CA ARG A 5 -3.03 -0.46 -15.30
C ARG A 5 -3.23 -1.43 -16.47
N ASP A 6 -3.19 -0.94 -17.71
CA ASP A 6 -3.36 -1.78 -18.91
C ASP A 6 -2.03 -2.33 -19.46
N ASN A 7 -0.88 -1.84 -18.97
CA ASN A 7 0.44 -2.27 -19.43
C ASN A 7 1.51 -1.99 -18.37
N LEU A 8 1.70 -2.96 -17.47
CA LEU A 8 2.61 -2.88 -16.35
C LEU A 8 4.08 -2.98 -16.80
N PRO A 9 4.89 -1.91 -16.67
CA PRO A 9 6.25 -1.87 -17.22
C PRO A 9 7.22 -2.84 -16.52
N GLN A 10 6.92 -3.26 -15.29
CA GLN A 10 7.70 -4.24 -14.54
C GLN A 10 7.56 -5.68 -15.04
N LEU A 11 6.58 -5.95 -15.91
CA LEU A 11 6.45 -7.26 -16.58
C LEU A 11 7.30 -7.38 -17.86
N GLY A 12 7.97 -6.29 -18.26
CA GLY A 12 8.93 -6.29 -19.36
C GLY A 12 10.37 -6.61 -18.92
N ASP A 13 11.35 -6.18 -19.72
CA ASP A 13 12.78 -6.52 -19.51
C ASP A 13 13.51 -5.58 -18.52
N ARG A 14 12.81 -4.61 -17.93
CA ARG A 14 13.41 -3.62 -17.02
C ARG A 14 13.36 -4.12 -15.58
N VAL A 15 14.44 -3.89 -14.83
CA VAL A 15 14.49 -4.14 -13.38
C VAL A 15 13.72 -3.06 -12.63
N PHE A 16 12.90 -3.50 -11.67
CA PHE A 16 12.17 -2.64 -10.74
C PHE A 16 12.63 -2.91 -9.31
N LEU A 17 12.78 -1.84 -8.55
CA LEU A 17 12.91 -1.90 -7.10
C LEU A 17 11.52 -2.03 -6.47
N ALA A 18 11.48 -2.52 -5.24
CA ALA A 18 10.37 -2.34 -4.32
C ALA A 18 10.85 -1.44 -3.17
N ASP A 19 9.93 -0.80 -2.47
CA ASP A 19 10.25 -0.20 -1.19
C ASP A 19 10.44 -1.28 -0.10
N GLY A 20 10.70 -0.85 1.14
CA GLY A 20 11.06 -1.75 2.24
C GLY A 20 9.93 -2.03 3.22
N GLY A 21 10.30 -2.38 4.45
CA GLY A 21 9.35 -2.50 5.56
C GLY A 21 9.00 -1.11 6.10
N ILE A 22 7.83 -0.60 5.75
CA ILE A 22 7.43 0.76 6.12
C ILE A 22 7.23 0.91 7.64
N GLU A 23 6.42 0.06 8.25
CA GLU A 23 6.13 0.18 9.69
C GLU A 23 7.38 -0.03 10.55
N THR A 24 8.24 -0.98 10.20
CA THR A 24 9.50 -1.20 10.94
C THR A 24 10.41 0.03 10.85
N THR A 25 10.47 0.68 9.69
CA THR A 25 11.24 1.91 9.52
C THR A 25 10.66 3.06 10.34
N LEU A 26 9.34 3.26 10.25
CA LEU A 26 8.65 4.33 10.99
C LEU A 26 8.79 4.15 12.51
N ILE A 27 8.68 2.93 13.02
CA ILE A 27 8.80 2.65 14.46
C ILE A 27 10.26 2.71 14.92
N PHE A 28 11.15 1.91 14.33
CA PHE A 28 12.50 1.70 14.88
C PHE A 28 13.51 2.77 14.44
N HIS A 29 13.31 3.42 13.30
CA HIS A 29 14.22 4.46 12.82
C HIS A 29 13.66 5.87 13.02
N HIS A 30 12.34 6.06 12.92
CA HIS A 30 11.72 7.38 13.09
C HIS A 30 11.06 7.58 14.46
N GLY A 31 10.95 6.54 15.29
CA GLY A 31 10.43 6.63 16.65
C GLY A 31 8.93 6.94 16.72
N LEU A 32 8.17 6.63 15.66
CA LEU A 32 6.73 6.82 15.64
C LEU A 32 6.01 5.69 16.37
N ASP A 33 4.97 6.06 17.10
CA ASP A 33 4.02 5.08 17.66
C ASP A 33 2.94 4.78 16.61
N LEU A 34 2.84 3.51 16.24
CA LEU A 34 1.83 3.01 15.30
C LEU A 34 1.02 1.94 16.04
N PRO A 35 -0.08 2.32 16.71
CA PRO A 35 -0.99 1.37 17.33
C PRO A 35 -1.40 0.30 16.33
N ASP A 36 -1.37 -0.95 16.76
CA ASP A 36 -1.60 -2.11 15.90
C ASP A 36 -0.80 -2.09 14.60
N PHE A 37 0.42 -1.53 14.58
CA PHE A 37 1.29 -1.55 13.40
C PHE A 37 0.58 -0.98 12.14
N ALA A 38 -0.31 -0.01 12.32
CA ALA A 38 -1.19 0.48 11.27
C ALA A 38 -0.66 1.79 10.67
N ALA A 39 0.17 1.72 9.61
CA ALA A 39 0.76 2.92 9.00
C ALA A 39 -0.29 3.90 8.42
N PHE A 40 -1.44 3.41 7.95
CA PHE A 40 -2.47 4.24 7.31
C PHE A 40 -3.02 5.35 8.21
N VAL A 41 -2.91 5.22 9.54
CA VAL A 41 -3.38 6.25 10.50
C VAL A 41 -2.63 7.57 10.33
N LEU A 42 -1.39 7.52 9.83
CA LEU A 42 -0.57 8.71 9.56
C LEU A 42 -1.15 9.58 8.43
N LEU A 43 -2.10 9.08 7.63
CA LEU A 43 -2.73 9.85 6.56
C LEU A 43 -3.74 10.90 7.07
N ALA A 44 -4.11 10.83 8.35
CA ALA A 44 -5.10 11.71 8.97
C ALA A 44 -4.65 13.16 9.12
N ASP A 45 -3.34 13.42 9.19
CA ASP A 45 -2.80 14.76 9.37
C ASP A 45 -1.55 15.04 8.51
N GLY A 46 -1.10 16.29 8.53
CA GLY A 46 0.02 16.75 7.71
C GLY A 46 1.38 16.17 8.13
N ASP A 47 1.61 16.01 9.43
CA ASP A 47 2.89 15.53 9.96
C ASP A 47 3.08 14.04 9.66
N GLY A 48 2.02 13.25 9.79
CA GLY A 48 2.02 11.84 9.41
C GLY A 48 2.22 11.63 7.91
N ARG A 49 1.56 12.43 7.06
CA ARG A 49 1.80 12.41 5.60
C ARG A 49 3.24 12.76 5.25
N GLU A 50 3.84 13.75 5.92
CA GLU A 50 5.25 14.08 5.71
C GLU A 50 6.19 12.98 6.20
N ALA A 51 5.86 12.29 7.29
CA ALA A 51 6.62 11.12 7.73
C ALA A 51 6.59 9.99 6.68
N LEU A 52 5.44 9.75 6.05
CA LEU A 52 5.32 8.78 4.96
C LEU A 52 6.11 9.23 3.72
N ARG A 53 6.05 10.51 3.32
CA ARG A 53 6.90 11.02 2.21
C ARG A 53 8.38 10.84 2.51
N ARG A 54 8.81 11.13 3.74
CA ARG A 54 10.20 10.94 4.17
C ARG A 54 10.62 9.47 4.09
N TYR A 55 9.72 8.54 4.37
CA TYR A 55 9.98 7.11 4.20
C TYR A 55 10.16 6.72 2.72
N PHE A 56 9.28 7.17 1.82
CA PHE A 56 9.32 6.79 0.40
C PHE A 56 10.45 7.47 -0.39
N ARG A 57 10.81 8.71 -0.03
CA ARG A 57 11.81 9.54 -0.73
C ARG A 57 13.14 8.81 -1.05
N PRO A 58 13.83 8.17 -0.09
CA PRO A 58 15.10 7.49 -0.41
C PRO A 58 14.94 6.37 -1.44
N TYR A 59 13.80 5.68 -1.50
CA TYR A 59 13.59 4.61 -2.48
C TYR A 59 13.39 5.15 -3.90
N VAL A 60 12.60 6.21 -4.06
CA VAL A 60 12.38 6.83 -5.39
C VAL A 60 13.65 7.52 -5.89
N GLU A 61 14.43 8.14 -5.00
CA GLU A 61 15.75 8.72 -5.34
C GLU A 61 16.72 7.62 -5.78
N MET A 62 16.78 6.51 -5.06
CA MET A 62 17.62 5.36 -5.43
C MET A 62 17.24 4.75 -6.78
N ALA A 63 15.94 4.63 -7.08
CA ALA A 63 15.47 4.15 -8.37
C ALA A 63 15.90 5.08 -9.52
N ARG A 64 15.80 6.39 -9.30
CA ARG A 64 16.24 7.41 -10.25
C ARG A 64 17.74 7.34 -10.52
N ASP A 65 18.54 7.29 -9.46
CA ASP A 65 20.00 7.26 -9.54
C ASP A 65 20.52 5.97 -10.18
N SER A 66 19.78 4.87 -10.00
CA SER A 66 20.11 3.55 -10.58
C SER A 66 19.55 3.36 -11.99
N GLY A 67 18.70 4.26 -12.50
CA GLY A 67 18.02 4.11 -13.80
C GLY A 67 17.06 2.91 -13.85
N THR A 68 16.52 2.50 -12.70
CA THR A 68 15.56 1.39 -12.57
C THR A 68 14.15 1.92 -12.35
N GLY A 69 13.14 1.11 -12.66
CA GLY A 69 11.79 1.42 -12.19
C GLY A 69 11.65 1.17 -10.69
N ILE A 70 10.51 1.56 -10.12
CA ILE A 70 10.14 1.19 -8.75
C ILE A 70 8.62 0.95 -8.64
N VAL A 71 8.25 -0.06 -7.85
CA VAL A 71 6.88 -0.28 -7.40
C VAL A 71 6.79 0.26 -5.98
N LEU A 72 5.83 1.16 -5.73
CA LEU A 72 5.54 1.69 -4.40
C LEU A 72 4.22 1.10 -3.92
N ASP A 73 4.25 0.41 -2.78
CA ASP A 73 3.05 -0.09 -2.12
C ASP A 73 2.42 0.99 -1.23
N THR A 74 1.10 1.18 -1.35
CA THR A 74 0.38 2.09 -0.46
C THR A 74 0.54 1.64 1.00
N PRO A 75 0.59 2.57 1.98
CA PRO A 75 0.69 2.24 3.41
C PRO A 75 -0.61 1.67 4.00
N THR A 76 -1.21 0.69 3.33
CA THR A 76 -2.59 0.20 3.52
C THR A 76 -2.65 -1.28 3.90
N TRP A 77 -1.53 -1.88 4.27
CA TRP A 77 -1.48 -3.29 4.71
C TRP A 77 -2.49 -3.59 5.83
N ARG A 78 -2.66 -2.67 6.78
CA ARG A 78 -3.72 -2.71 7.83
C ARG A 78 -4.89 -1.75 7.61
N ALA A 79 -5.10 -1.24 6.40
CA ALA A 79 -6.26 -0.39 6.08
C ALA A 79 -7.48 -1.22 5.62
N SER A 80 -7.86 -2.21 6.42
CA SER A 80 -9.01 -3.09 6.17
C SER A 80 -10.04 -3.04 7.33
N PRO A 81 -11.28 -3.53 7.16
CA PRO A 81 -12.38 -3.27 8.07
C PRO A 81 -12.11 -3.55 9.56
N ASP A 82 -11.55 -4.71 9.90
CA ASP A 82 -11.32 -5.09 11.30
C ASP A 82 -10.22 -4.24 11.95
N TRP A 83 -9.15 -3.93 11.21
CA TRP A 83 -8.06 -3.06 11.67
C TRP A 83 -8.53 -1.60 11.80
N ALA A 84 -9.31 -1.11 10.83
CA ALA A 84 -9.88 0.24 10.85
C ALA A 84 -10.79 0.45 12.07
N ALA A 85 -11.64 -0.52 12.39
CA ALA A 85 -12.50 -0.47 13.56
C ALA A 85 -11.70 -0.38 14.88
N ARG A 86 -10.55 -1.07 14.97
CA ARG A 86 -9.64 -0.97 16.13
C ARG A 86 -9.01 0.41 16.28
N GLN A 87 -8.78 1.10 15.15
CA GLN A 87 -8.30 2.49 15.14
C GLN A 87 -9.43 3.52 15.32
N GLY A 88 -10.68 3.09 15.45
CA GLY A 88 -11.84 3.98 15.61
C GLY A 88 -12.37 4.58 14.30
N TYR A 89 -11.96 4.05 13.14
CA TYR A 89 -12.41 4.51 11.84
C TYR A 89 -13.74 3.86 11.46
N THR A 90 -14.64 4.65 10.88
CA THR A 90 -15.81 4.15 10.16
C THR A 90 -15.42 3.59 8.78
N GLY A 91 -16.32 2.84 8.13
CA GLY A 91 -16.08 2.37 6.77
C GLY A 91 -15.90 3.49 5.74
N GLY A 92 -16.55 4.65 5.95
CA GLY A 92 -16.35 5.83 5.10
C GLY A 92 -14.95 6.43 5.27
N GLU A 93 -14.51 6.61 6.53
CA GLU A 93 -13.16 7.12 6.82
C GLU A 93 -12.07 6.14 6.36
N LEU A 94 -12.33 4.83 6.41
CA LEU A 94 -11.43 3.82 5.85
C LEU A 94 -11.27 3.97 4.33
N ALA A 95 -12.37 4.22 3.61
CA ALA A 95 -12.31 4.44 2.17
C ALA A 95 -11.52 5.72 1.85
N GLU A 96 -11.72 6.80 2.61
CA GLU A 96 -10.92 8.03 2.46
C GLU A 96 -9.44 7.82 2.79
N ALA A 97 -9.12 7.04 3.81
CA ALA A 97 -7.73 6.71 4.13
C ALA A 97 -7.06 5.91 2.99
N ASN A 98 -7.77 4.93 2.40
CA ASN A 98 -7.25 4.19 1.25
C ASN A 98 -7.03 5.12 0.04
N ARG A 99 -7.93 6.06 -0.26
CA ARG A 99 -7.71 7.04 -1.34
C ARG A 99 -6.54 7.97 -1.03
N ALA A 100 -6.44 8.50 0.18
CA ALA A 100 -5.34 9.36 0.60
C ALA A 100 -3.98 8.65 0.51
N ALA A 101 -3.94 7.34 0.73
CA ALA A 101 -2.75 6.53 0.55
C ALA A 101 -2.30 6.47 -0.91
N VAL A 102 -3.26 6.32 -1.84
CA VAL A 102 -3.01 6.37 -3.28
C VAL A 102 -2.54 7.76 -3.70
N ASP A 103 -3.27 8.80 -3.29
CA ASP A 103 -2.96 10.19 -3.64
C ASP A 103 -1.53 10.56 -3.21
N LEU A 104 -1.10 10.14 -2.02
CA LEU A 104 0.27 10.34 -1.56
C LEU A 104 1.31 9.74 -2.53
N LEU A 105 1.09 8.52 -3.01
CA LEU A 105 2.03 7.86 -3.94
C LEU A 105 1.94 8.44 -5.36
N VAL A 106 0.77 8.93 -5.77
CA VAL A 106 0.62 9.67 -7.03
C VAL A 106 1.43 10.96 -6.98
N GLU A 107 1.36 11.72 -5.88
CA GLU A 107 2.18 12.92 -5.71
C GLU A 107 3.67 12.60 -5.75
N MET A 108 4.10 11.50 -5.12
CA MET A 108 5.49 11.03 -5.23
C MET A 108 5.85 10.64 -6.67
N ARG A 109 4.94 10.00 -7.42
CA ARG A 109 5.15 9.70 -8.83
C ARG A 109 5.31 10.98 -9.65
N ASP A 110 4.42 11.95 -9.46
CA ASP A 110 4.44 13.21 -10.21
C ASP A 110 5.72 14.02 -9.96
N GLU A 111 6.29 13.94 -8.76
CA GLU A 111 7.54 14.63 -8.40
C GLU A 111 8.81 13.92 -8.89
N TYR A 112 8.85 12.57 -8.84
CA TYR A 112 10.11 11.81 -9.00
C TYR A 112 10.23 11.03 -10.30
N GLU A 113 9.12 10.75 -10.99
CA GLU A 113 9.14 9.85 -12.14
C GLU A 113 9.92 10.44 -13.33
N THR A 114 10.69 9.58 -13.99
CA THR A 114 11.35 9.91 -15.25
C THR A 114 11.19 8.78 -16.25
N SER A 115 11.54 9.00 -17.52
CA SER A 115 11.56 7.94 -18.53
C SER A 115 12.54 6.80 -18.20
N ALA A 116 13.57 7.07 -17.40
CA ALA A 116 14.53 6.08 -16.92
C ALA A 116 14.10 5.40 -15.62
N ALA A 117 13.21 6.03 -14.84
CA ALA A 117 12.73 5.52 -13.57
C ALA A 117 11.20 5.66 -13.47
N PRO A 118 10.45 4.78 -14.18
CA PRO A 118 8.99 4.72 -14.05
C PRO A 118 8.58 4.31 -12.63
N ILE A 119 7.50 4.91 -12.12
CA ILE A 119 6.97 4.63 -10.77
C ILE A 119 5.58 4.01 -10.90
N VAL A 120 5.47 2.77 -10.47
CA VAL A 120 4.21 2.00 -10.48
C VAL A 120 3.59 2.09 -9.09
N VAL A 121 2.32 2.51 -9.01
CA VAL A 121 1.59 2.62 -7.74
C VAL A 121 0.81 1.33 -7.49
N SER A 122 1.16 0.61 -6.42
CA SER A 122 0.53 -0.64 -6.01
C SER A 122 -0.39 -0.42 -4.81
N GLY A 123 -1.66 -0.80 -4.95
CA GLY A 123 -2.61 -0.85 -3.84
C GLY A 123 -2.32 -2.07 -2.98
N CYS A 124 -1.76 -1.86 -1.79
CA CYS A 124 -1.38 -2.94 -0.88
C CYS A 124 -2.59 -3.46 -0.09
N LEU A 125 -2.79 -4.78 -0.14
CA LEU A 125 -3.69 -5.51 0.75
C LEU A 125 -2.87 -6.36 1.71
N GLY A 126 -3.19 -6.28 3.00
CA GLY A 126 -2.73 -7.25 3.99
C GLY A 126 -3.81 -8.28 4.32
N PRO A 127 -3.44 -9.38 5.02
CA PRO A 127 -4.41 -10.34 5.53
C PRO A 127 -5.35 -9.67 6.54
N ARG A 128 -6.53 -10.24 6.68
CA ARG A 128 -7.52 -9.84 7.70
C ARG A 128 -6.94 -9.89 9.11
N GLY A 129 -6.13 -10.91 9.39
CA GLY A 129 -5.51 -11.17 10.69
C GLY A 129 -4.02 -10.83 10.72
N ASP A 130 -3.27 -11.57 11.55
CA ASP A 130 -1.81 -11.48 11.58
C ASP A 130 -1.17 -12.12 10.32
N GLY A 131 -0.01 -11.60 9.92
CA GLY A 131 0.73 -12.04 8.73
C GLY A 131 1.52 -13.34 8.88
N TYR A 132 1.48 -13.99 10.04
CA TYR A 132 2.21 -15.23 10.31
C TYR A 132 1.33 -16.37 10.81
N ALA A 133 0.35 -16.08 11.65
CA ALA A 133 -0.54 -17.09 12.23
C ALA A 133 -2.01 -16.64 12.10
N PRO A 134 -2.78 -17.18 11.13
CA PRO A 134 -4.17 -16.80 10.98
C PRO A 134 -5.00 -17.32 12.15
N ASP A 135 -5.71 -16.41 12.81
CA ASP A 135 -6.69 -16.77 13.85
C ASP A 135 -7.99 -17.34 13.25
N THR A 136 -8.23 -17.09 11.97
CA THR A 136 -9.43 -17.51 11.23
C THR A 136 -9.03 -17.96 9.83
N MET A 137 -9.57 -19.10 9.40
CA MET A 137 -9.37 -19.63 8.05
C MET A 137 -10.61 -19.31 7.21
N MET A 138 -10.51 -18.27 6.39
CA MET A 138 -11.60 -17.84 5.50
C MET A 138 -11.73 -18.78 4.30
N THR A 139 -12.96 -18.96 3.83
CA THR A 139 -13.24 -19.45 2.48
C THR A 139 -12.95 -18.36 1.44
N ALA A 140 -12.79 -18.73 0.16
CA ALA A 140 -12.60 -17.77 -0.92
C ALA A 140 -13.73 -16.72 -1.00
N ALA A 141 -14.99 -17.15 -0.81
CA ALA A 141 -16.12 -16.22 -0.84
C ALA A 141 -16.10 -15.22 0.34
N GLU A 142 -15.61 -15.65 1.51
CA GLU A 142 -15.42 -14.75 2.65
C GLU A 142 -14.26 -13.79 2.41
N GLY A 143 -13.15 -14.26 1.81
CA GLY A 143 -12.00 -13.44 1.42
C GLY A 143 -12.41 -12.32 0.46
N GLU A 144 -13.10 -12.70 -0.61
CA GLU A 144 -13.63 -11.77 -1.61
C GLU A 144 -14.54 -10.72 -0.96
N ALA A 145 -15.49 -11.16 -0.12
CA ALA A 145 -16.40 -10.25 0.57
C ALA A 145 -15.65 -9.26 1.48
N TYR A 146 -14.60 -9.71 2.17
CA TYR A 146 -13.82 -8.88 3.09
C TYR A 146 -12.94 -7.85 2.37
N HIS A 147 -12.25 -8.26 1.31
CA HIS A 147 -11.28 -7.43 0.60
C HIS A 147 -11.91 -6.56 -0.51
N SER A 148 -13.09 -6.92 -1.02
CA SER A 148 -13.71 -6.22 -2.16
C SER A 148 -13.92 -4.72 -1.94
N GLY A 149 -14.22 -4.28 -0.72
CA GLY A 149 -14.42 -2.86 -0.41
C GLY A 149 -13.15 -2.04 -0.65
N GLN A 150 -12.00 -2.55 -0.23
CA GLN A 150 -10.70 -1.90 -0.43
C GLN A 150 -10.27 -1.96 -1.91
N VAL A 151 -10.46 -3.12 -2.56
CA VAL A 151 -10.21 -3.28 -4.00
C VAL A 151 -11.05 -2.34 -4.85
N ALA A 152 -12.33 -2.14 -4.50
CA ALA A 152 -13.20 -1.21 -5.21
C ALA A 152 -12.70 0.23 -5.11
N VAL A 153 -12.22 0.66 -3.93
CA VAL A 153 -11.58 1.97 -3.76
C VAL A 153 -10.34 2.09 -4.66
N PHE A 154 -9.51 1.06 -4.74
CA PHE A 154 -8.35 1.07 -5.62
C PHE A 154 -8.71 1.08 -7.11
N ALA A 155 -9.74 0.34 -7.51
CA ALA A 155 -10.23 0.33 -8.89
C ALA A 155 -10.69 1.71 -9.37
N ASP A 156 -11.32 2.49 -8.48
CA ASP A 156 -11.77 3.86 -8.73
C ASP A 156 -10.66 4.92 -8.56
N SER A 157 -9.43 4.51 -8.26
CA SER A 157 -8.27 5.38 -8.03
C SER A 157 -7.22 5.29 -9.15
N GLU A 158 -6.03 5.86 -8.91
CA GLU A 158 -4.89 5.83 -9.85
C GLU A 158 -3.90 4.69 -9.60
N VAL A 159 -4.27 3.73 -8.76
CA VAL A 159 -3.53 2.46 -8.57
C VAL A 159 -3.36 1.73 -9.90
N ASP A 160 -2.13 1.32 -10.19
CA ASP A 160 -1.76 0.59 -11.40
C ASP A 160 -1.97 -0.93 -11.26
N LEU A 161 -1.76 -1.46 -10.05
CA LEU A 161 -2.02 -2.86 -9.70
C LEU A 161 -2.41 -3.00 -8.23
N VAL A 162 -3.06 -4.10 -7.87
CA VAL A 162 -3.25 -4.49 -6.46
C VAL A 162 -2.26 -5.59 -6.13
N THR A 163 -1.60 -5.48 -4.98
CA THR A 163 -0.69 -6.50 -4.47
C THR A 163 -1.17 -6.95 -3.09
N ALA A 164 -1.57 -8.21 -3.00
CA ALA A 164 -1.87 -8.87 -1.74
C ALA A 164 -0.57 -9.45 -1.15
N ILE A 165 -0.13 -8.92 -0.02
CA ILE A 165 1.13 -9.29 0.62
C ILE A 165 0.84 -10.02 1.93
N THR A 166 1.67 -11.01 2.25
CA THR A 166 1.61 -11.81 3.50
C THR A 166 0.27 -12.52 3.76
N MET A 167 -0.46 -12.88 2.69
CA MET A 167 -1.60 -13.79 2.81
C MET A 167 -1.14 -15.15 3.34
N THR A 168 -1.71 -15.58 4.47
CA THR A 168 -1.21 -16.73 5.23
C THR A 168 -1.85 -18.06 4.80
N HIS A 169 -2.97 -18.02 4.09
CA HIS A 169 -3.64 -19.22 3.60
C HIS A 169 -4.36 -19.00 2.27
N THR A 170 -4.58 -20.09 1.53
CA THR A 170 -5.12 -20.05 0.16
C THR A 170 -6.56 -19.55 0.09
N GLY A 171 -7.38 -19.88 1.09
CA GLY A 171 -8.78 -19.43 1.12
C GLY A 171 -8.91 -17.91 1.06
N GLU A 172 -8.08 -17.18 1.81
CA GLU A 172 -8.04 -15.72 1.75
C GLU A 172 -7.33 -15.25 0.48
N ALA A 173 -6.20 -15.85 0.11
CA ALA A 173 -5.44 -15.41 -1.08
C ALA A 173 -6.21 -15.57 -2.42
N ILE A 174 -7.17 -16.49 -2.50
CA ILE A 174 -8.00 -16.70 -3.69
C ILE A 174 -9.10 -15.63 -3.82
N GLY A 175 -9.60 -15.13 -2.69
CA GLY A 175 -10.76 -14.23 -2.62
C GLY A 175 -10.37 -12.77 -2.50
#